data_AF-A0A966VI38-F1
#
_entry.id   AF-A0A966VI38-F1
#
_cell.length_a   1.000
_cell.length_b   1.000
_cell.length_c   1.000
_cell.angle_alpha   90.00
_cell.angle_beta   90.00
_cell.angle_gamma   90.00
#
_symmetry.space_group_name_H-M   'P 1'
#
loop_
_entity.id
_entity.type
_entity.pdbx_description
1 polymer ?
#
loop_
_entity_poly.entity_id
_entity_poly.type
_entity_poly.pdbx_seq_one_letter_code
_entity_poly.pdbx_strand_id
1 'polypeptide(L)'
;KAELKVISEFGGTISLDGQDGLGHWQLLDGAQIGVTKAKQHGISLVSIANSSHCGALGVYLYPALDAKMISMIFTNGPAVMPAVGGNSPILSTSPIACAIPSNPPMIVDLSTSAVARGKIASAAKAGRSIPQGWAVNEKGEAITDAKQALMGMLAPLGGAKGFALGLMVESLSAGLSGGSLSRAIPDMFNPDDDKKAQGISHTVITINPASIGKDSKEGLDELAASITASGGRLPGSKRVSPNNLGGGEITLADAVISDLNSWSQKLGLENIS
;
A
#
# COMPACT_ATOMS: atom_id res chain seq x y z
N LYS A 1 -21.80 11.99 -1.00
CA LYS A 1 -20.36 11.98 -1.30
C LYS A 1 -19.63 11.81 0.03
N ALA A 2 -18.55 11.05 0.07
CA ALA A 2 -17.77 10.88 1.29
C ALA A 2 -16.96 12.15 1.62
N GLU A 3 -16.68 12.35 2.91
CA GLU A 3 -15.81 13.40 3.45
C GLU A 3 -14.81 12.79 4.43
N LEU A 4 -13.66 13.46 4.64
CA LEU A 4 -12.72 13.10 5.71
C LEU A 4 -13.15 13.80 7.00
N LYS A 5 -13.92 13.10 7.83
CA LYS A 5 -14.43 13.67 9.09
C LYS A 5 -13.42 13.48 10.21
N VAL A 6 -13.06 14.57 10.89
CA VAL A 6 -12.20 14.52 12.07
C VAL A 6 -12.91 13.80 13.21
N ILE A 7 -12.31 12.72 13.70
CA ILE A 7 -12.74 11.98 14.89
C ILE A 7 -12.05 12.58 16.13
N SER A 8 -10.74 12.77 16.04
CA SER A 8 -9.92 13.34 17.11
C SER A 8 -8.65 13.98 16.55
N GLU A 9 -8.12 14.96 17.28
CA GLU A 9 -6.90 15.68 16.90
C GLU A 9 -6.16 16.11 18.17
N PHE A 10 -4.84 15.84 18.23
CA PHE A 10 -4.00 16.22 19.37
C PHE A 10 -2.56 16.44 18.92
N GLY A 11 -2.12 17.71 18.88
CA GLY A 11 -0.78 18.07 18.41
C GLY A 11 -0.50 17.49 17.01
N GLY A 12 0.54 16.66 16.90
CA GLY A 12 0.93 15.99 15.66
C GLY A 12 -0.02 14.87 15.20
N THR A 13 -0.99 14.43 16.01
CA THR A 13 -1.89 13.32 15.67
C THR A 13 -3.26 13.80 15.20
N ILE A 14 -3.85 13.05 14.25
CA ILE A 14 -5.24 13.25 13.80
C ILE A 14 -5.81 11.93 13.30
N SER A 15 -7.06 11.65 13.70
CA SER A 15 -7.83 10.49 13.26
C SER A 15 -9.03 10.96 12.44
N LEU A 16 -9.22 10.31 11.30
CA LEU A 16 -10.22 10.65 10.30
C LEU A 16 -11.13 9.43 10.02
N ASP A 17 -12.42 9.68 9.84
CA ASP A 17 -13.37 8.75 9.24
C ASP A 17 -13.48 9.05 7.75
N GLY A 18 -13.22 8.05 6.92
CA GLY A 18 -13.30 8.12 5.46
C GLY A 18 -14.70 7.91 4.88
N GLN A 19 -15.69 7.46 5.67
CA GLN A 19 -17.06 7.26 5.18
C GLN A 19 -17.15 6.42 3.87
N ASP A 20 -16.30 5.40 3.77
CA ASP A 20 -16.17 4.47 2.64
C ASP A 20 -15.87 5.15 1.30
N GLY A 21 -15.22 6.33 1.35
CA GLY A 21 -14.76 7.05 0.17
C GLY A 21 -13.59 6.38 -0.55
N LEU A 22 -13.18 6.99 -1.67
CA LEU A 22 -12.08 6.47 -2.49
C LEU A 22 -10.75 6.58 -1.74
N GLY A 23 -10.12 5.44 -1.46
CA GLY A 23 -8.87 5.38 -0.70
C GLY A 23 -7.73 6.13 -1.36
N HIS A 24 -7.74 6.22 -2.69
CA HIS A 24 -6.78 7.02 -3.46
C HIS A 24 -6.77 8.50 -3.06
N TRP A 25 -7.94 9.13 -3.00
CA TRP A 25 -8.07 10.53 -2.60
C TRP A 25 -7.77 10.70 -1.10
N GLN A 26 -8.34 9.84 -0.27
CA GLN A 26 -8.23 9.95 1.18
C GLN A 26 -6.79 9.82 1.67
N LEU A 27 -6.05 8.88 1.11
CA LEU A 27 -4.66 8.66 1.49
C LEU A 27 -3.75 9.80 0.99
N LEU A 28 -4.04 10.37 -0.18
CA LEU A 28 -3.32 11.55 -0.67
C LEU A 28 -3.52 12.76 0.24
N ASP A 29 -4.77 13.08 0.58
CA ASP A 29 -5.10 14.18 1.50
C ASP A 29 -4.50 13.91 2.90
N GLY A 30 -4.60 12.67 3.39
CA GLY A 30 -3.98 12.26 4.64
C GLY A 30 -2.46 12.45 4.65
N ALA A 31 -1.78 12.14 3.55
CA ALA A 31 -0.34 12.37 3.41
C ALA A 31 0.01 13.86 3.45
N GLN A 32 -0.78 14.72 2.79
CA GLN A 32 -0.59 16.17 2.81
C GLN A 32 -0.85 16.78 4.20
N ILE A 33 -1.88 16.30 4.91
CA ILE A 33 -2.15 16.66 6.31
C ILE A 33 -0.95 16.27 7.18
N GLY A 34 -0.41 15.07 6.98
CA GLY A 34 0.77 14.58 7.70
C GLY A 34 1.98 15.50 7.53
N VAL A 35 2.30 15.87 6.29
CA VAL A 35 3.37 16.85 6.01
C VAL A 35 3.14 18.17 6.73
N THR A 36 1.91 18.70 6.67
CA THR A 36 1.57 19.97 7.32
C THR A 36 1.76 19.91 8.83
N LYS A 37 1.29 18.84 9.48
CA LYS A 37 1.46 18.65 10.92
C LYS A 37 2.91 18.38 11.33
N ALA A 38 3.65 17.60 10.56
CA ALA A 38 5.06 17.33 10.84
C ALA A 38 5.93 18.59 10.75
N LYS A 39 5.57 19.56 9.87
CA LYS A 39 6.21 20.89 9.86
C LYS A 39 6.02 21.64 11.18
N GLN A 40 4.84 21.51 11.80
CA GLN A 40 4.47 22.22 13.02
C GLN A 40 4.98 21.53 14.30
N HIS A 41 4.97 20.20 14.32
CA HIS A 41 5.19 19.40 15.54
C HIS A 41 6.44 18.52 15.47
N GLY A 42 7.19 18.55 14.37
CA GLY A 42 8.35 17.69 14.11
C GLY A 42 7.99 16.26 13.67
N ILE A 43 6.87 15.72 14.12
CA ILE A 43 6.30 14.44 13.70
C ILE A 43 4.78 14.53 13.62
N SER A 44 4.17 13.76 12.73
CA SER A 44 2.73 13.57 12.66
C SER A 44 2.34 12.11 12.56
N LEU A 45 1.13 11.79 13.03
CA LEU A 45 0.45 10.53 12.73
C LEU A 45 -0.97 10.84 12.26
N VAL A 46 -1.27 10.50 11.02
CA VAL A 46 -2.60 10.60 10.42
C VAL A 46 -3.17 9.20 10.30
N SER A 47 -4.32 8.96 10.91
CA SER A 47 -5.05 7.69 10.82
C SER A 47 -6.35 7.90 10.07
N ILE A 48 -6.68 7.01 9.13
CA ILE A 48 -7.92 7.06 8.35
C ILE A 48 -8.60 5.70 8.49
N ALA A 49 -9.78 5.67 9.11
CA ALA A 49 -10.66 4.49 9.17
C ALA A 49 -11.74 4.57 8.10
N ASN A 50 -12.44 3.46 7.84
CA ASN A 50 -13.57 3.39 6.91
C ASN A 50 -13.23 3.96 5.52
N SER A 51 -12.12 3.52 4.96
CA SER A 51 -11.66 3.87 3.62
C SER A 51 -11.85 2.67 2.68
N SER A 52 -11.26 2.76 1.49
CA SER A 52 -11.21 1.70 0.49
C SER A 52 -9.79 1.51 -0.04
N HIS A 53 -9.65 0.58 -0.98
CA HIS A 53 -8.39 0.27 -1.62
C HIS A 53 -7.76 1.53 -2.26
N CYS A 54 -6.45 1.70 -2.04
CA CYS A 54 -5.69 2.87 -2.48
C CYS A 54 -4.61 2.53 -3.52
N GLY A 55 -4.52 1.29 -4.00
CA GLY A 55 -3.51 0.90 -4.98
C GLY A 55 -2.08 0.92 -4.40
N ALA A 56 -1.12 1.41 -5.18
CA ALA A 56 0.29 1.39 -4.79
C ALA A 56 0.61 2.50 -3.78
N LEU A 57 1.05 2.13 -2.57
CA LEU A 57 1.36 3.08 -1.51
C LEU A 57 2.46 4.08 -1.89
N GLY A 58 3.41 3.67 -2.73
CA GLY A 58 4.53 4.54 -3.14
C GLY A 58 4.12 5.83 -3.84
N VAL A 59 2.88 5.95 -4.34
CA VAL A 59 2.35 7.17 -4.96
C VAL A 59 2.08 8.26 -3.90
N TYR A 60 1.66 7.88 -2.69
CA TYR A 60 1.28 8.82 -1.63
C TYR A 60 2.48 9.30 -0.79
N LEU A 61 3.68 8.84 -1.12
CA LEU A 61 4.93 9.23 -0.50
C LEU A 61 5.51 10.55 -1.06
N TYR A 62 5.08 10.96 -2.25
CA TYR A 62 5.60 12.16 -2.92
C TYR A 62 5.36 13.48 -2.17
N PRO A 63 4.21 13.72 -1.51
CA PRO A 63 4.04 14.91 -0.67
C PRO A 63 5.16 15.09 0.36
N ALA A 64 5.62 13.99 0.97
CA ALA A 64 6.72 14.03 1.94
C ALA A 64 8.09 14.21 1.27
N LEU A 65 8.35 13.52 0.16
CA LEU A 65 9.59 13.69 -0.61
C LEU A 65 9.77 15.13 -1.09
N ASP A 66 8.70 15.75 -1.59
CA ASP A 66 8.69 17.13 -2.06
C ASP A 66 8.94 18.10 -0.90
N ALA A 67 8.41 17.79 0.29
CA ALA A 67 8.63 18.54 1.52
C ALA A 67 9.95 18.21 2.24
N LYS A 68 10.81 17.35 1.68
CA LYS A 68 12.07 16.87 2.28
C LYS A 68 11.87 16.19 3.64
N MET A 69 10.80 15.43 3.78
CA MET A 69 10.43 14.70 4.99
C MET A 69 10.51 13.18 4.79
N ILE A 70 10.74 12.46 5.89
CA ILE A 70 10.57 11.00 5.92
C ILE A 70 9.09 10.73 6.16
N SER A 71 8.51 9.78 5.42
CA SER A 71 7.11 9.38 5.66
C SER A 71 6.96 7.89 5.49
N MET A 72 6.19 7.26 6.37
CA MET A 72 5.83 5.85 6.32
C MET A 72 4.33 5.71 6.18
N ILE A 73 3.90 4.80 5.32
CA ILE A 73 2.49 4.52 5.09
C ILE A 73 2.22 3.04 5.31
N PHE A 74 1.14 2.77 6.03
CA PHE A 74 0.63 1.44 6.35
C PHE A 74 -0.84 1.35 5.93
N THR A 75 -1.25 0.23 5.35
CA THR A 75 -2.66 -0.05 5.05
C THR A 75 -2.94 -1.53 5.25
N ASN A 76 -4.18 -1.88 5.63
CA ASN A 76 -4.65 -3.26 5.61
C ASN A 76 -5.57 -3.53 4.40
N GLY A 77 -6.25 -4.67 4.42
CA GLY A 77 -7.09 -5.13 3.32
C GLY A 77 -7.75 -6.46 3.67
N PRO A 78 -8.37 -7.14 2.69
CA PRO A 78 -8.95 -8.46 2.93
C PRO A 78 -7.90 -9.45 3.42
N ALA A 79 -8.23 -10.28 4.40
CA ALA A 79 -7.32 -11.29 4.94
C ALA A 79 -6.94 -12.34 3.90
N VAL A 80 -5.65 -12.56 3.72
CA VAL A 80 -5.08 -13.54 2.77
C VAL A 80 -3.87 -14.30 3.30
N MET A 81 -3.23 -13.81 4.36
CA MET A 81 -2.06 -14.45 4.99
C MET A 81 -2.43 -15.13 6.30
N PRO A 82 -1.89 -16.33 6.58
CA PRO A 82 -2.11 -17.01 7.86
C PRO A 82 -1.15 -16.51 8.94
N ALA A 83 -1.51 -16.80 10.19
CA ALA A 83 -0.55 -16.77 11.29
C ALA A 83 0.54 -17.84 11.10
N VAL A 84 1.67 -17.69 11.78
CA VAL A 84 2.70 -18.73 11.82
C VAL A 84 2.11 -20.00 12.43
N GLY A 85 2.07 -21.09 11.64
CA GLY A 85 1.42 -22.35 12.03
C GLY A 85 -0.12 -22.34 11.97
N GLY A 86 -0.72 -21.24 11.50
CA GLY A 86 -2.16 -21.11 11.30
C GLY A 86 -2.64 -21.75 10.00
N ASN A 87 -3.92 -22.10 9.96
CA ASN A 87 -4.59 -22.76 8.84
C ASN A 87 -5.65 -21.89 8.16
N SER A 88 -5.77 -20.62 8.55
CA SER A 88 -6.76 -19.69 8.00
C SER A 88 -6.18 -18.28 7.84
N PRO A 89 -6.65 -17.50 6.84
CA PRO A 89 -6.24 -16.11 6.69
C PRO A 89 -6.61 -15.26 7.89
N ILE A 90 -5.68 -14.42 8.35
CA ILE A 90 -5.86 -13.49 9.47
C ILE A 90 -5.40 -12.07 9.14
N LEU A 91 -4.37 -11.92 8.31
CA LEU A 91 -3.83 -10.62 7.88
C LEU A 91 -3.97 -10.44 6.38
N SER A 92 -4.05 -9.20 5.91
CA SER A 92 -3.95 -8.88 4.49
C SER A 92 -2.51 -9.03 3.96
N THR A 93 -2.28 -8.64 2.71
CA THR A 93 -0.90 -8.47 2.18
C THR A 93 -0.12 -7.33 2.86
N SER A 94 -0.83 -6.53 3.67
CA SER A 94 -0.35 -5.57 4.68
C SER A 94 0.92 -4.83 4.24
N PRO A 95 0.85 -3.97 3.20
CA PRO A 95 2.02 -3.32 2.66
C PRO A 95 2.58 -2.22 3.56
N ILE A 96 3.87 -1.98 3.40
CA ILE A 96 4.63 -0.91 4.05
C ILE A 96 5.31 -0.09 2.95
N ALA A 97 5.16 1.22 3.02
CA ALA A 97 5.90 2.14 2.17
C ALA A 97 6.65 3.18 3.00
N CYS A 98 7.82 3.60 2.53
CA CYS A 98 8.64 4.62 3.19
C CYS A 98 9.32 5.54 2.17
N ALA A 99 9.15 6.85 2.36
CA ALA A 99 9.84 7.92 1.67
C ALA A 99 11.10 8.29 2.46
N ILE A 100 12.23 8.36 1.77
CA ILE A 100 13.48 8.89 2.34
C ILE A 100 13.99 10.00 1.42
N PRO A 101 14.02 11.27 1.87
CA PRO A 101 14.32 12.44 1.04
C PRO A 101 15.83 12.62 0.77
N SER A 102 16.53 11.53 0.46
CA SER A 102 17.92 11.55 -0.03
C SER A 102 18.00 12.06 -1.47
N ASN A 103 19.22 12.20 -2.01
CA ASN A 103 19.48 12.58 -3.38
C ASN A 103 20.32 11.51 -4.11
N PRO A 104 19.76 10.76 -5.08
CA PRO A 104 18.34 10.76 -5.48
C PRO A 104 17.43 10.15 -4.39
N PRO A 105 16.12 10.45 -4.38
CA PRO A 105 15.21 9.97 -3.34
C PRO A 105 15.08 8.45 -3.34
N MET A 106 14.99 7.87 -2.15
CA MET A 106 14.70 6.45 -1.99
C MET A 106 13.23 6.24 -1.63
N ILE A 107 12.61 5.25 -2.27
CA ILE A 107 11.24 4.81 -2.00
C ILE A 107 11.23 3.31 -1.72
N VAL A 108 10.80 2.96 -0.52
CA VAL A 108 10.41 1.59 -0.16
C VAL A 108 8.91 1.46 -0.38
N ASP A 109 8.47 0.40 -1.04
CA ASP A 109 7.06 0.06 -1.26
C ASP A 109 6.98 -1.45 -1.48
N LEU A 110 6.56 -2.18 -0.44
CA LEU A 110 6.58 -3.64 -0.41
C LEU A 110 5.36 -4.21 0.30
N SER A 111 4.95 -5.42 -0.12
CA SER A 111 4.02 -6.25 0.64
C SER A 111 4.78 -7.09 1.67
N THR A 112 4.11 -7.42 2.77
CA THR A 112 4.61 -8.35 3.80
C THR A 112 4.31 -9.82 3.48
N SER A 113 3.66 -10.08 2.34
CA SER A 113 3.52 -11.40 1.73
C SER A 113 4.66 -11.69 0.76
N ALA A 114 4.92 -12.97 0.48
CA ALA A 114 5.92 -13.41 -0.48
C ALA A 114 5.66 -12.89 -1.91
N VAL A 115 4.38 -12.62 -2.24
CA VAL A 115 3.97 -12.08 -3.52
C VAL A 115 2.67 -11.28 -3.42
N ALA A 116 2.54 -10.22 -4.21
CA ALA A 116 1.25 -9.54 -4.36
C ALA A 116 0.19 -10.47 -4.98
N ARG A 117 -1.02 -10.48 -4.39
CA ARG A 117 -2.17 -11.28 -4.88
C ARG A 117 -2.49 -11.03 -6.35
N GLY A 118 -2.34 -9.79 -6.84
CA GLY A 118 -2.52 -9.44 -8.25
C GLY A 118 -1.62 -10.22 -9.22
N LYS A 119 -0.42 -10.65 -8.80
CA LYS A 119 0.46 -11.50 -9.63
C LYS A 119 -0.09 -12.92 -9.76
N ILE A 120 -0.67 -13.46 -8.68
CA ILE A 120 -1.36 -14.75 -8.71
C ILE A 120 -2.60 -14.65 -9.61
N ALA A 121 -3.40 -13.59 -9.47
CA ALA A 121 -4.57 -13.35 -10.31
C ALA A 121 -4.21 -13.24 -11.81
N SER A 122 -3.13 -12.53 -12.12
CA SER A 122 -2.59 -12.43 -13.49
C SER A 122 -2.16 -13.80 -14.03
N ALA A 123 -1.43 -14.61 -13.24
CA ALA A 123 -1.04 -15.96 -13.63
C ALA A 123 -2.26 -16.87 -13.85
N ALA A 124 -3.29 -16.78 -12.99
CA ALA A 124 -4.53 -17.54 -13.10
C ALA A 124 -5.31 -17.18 -14.37
N LYS A 125 -5.43 -15.88 -14.69
CA LYS A 125 -6.04 -15.39 -15.93
C LYS A 125 -5.29 -15.89 -17.17
N ALA A 126 -3.96 -15.99 -17.08
CA ALA A 126 -3.10 -16.50 -18.15
C ALA A 126 -2.99 -18.04 -18.17
N GLY A 127 -3.64 -18.77 -17.26
CA GLY A 127 -3.55 -20.23 -17.16
C GLY A 127 -2.15 -20.76 -16.85
N ARG A 128 -1.31 -19.97 -16.15
CA ARG A 128 0.07 -20.33 -15.79
C ARG A 128 0.16 -20.80 -14.33
N SER A 129 1.16 -21.61 -14.02
CA SER A 129 1.52 -21.94 -12.64
C SER A 129 2.22 -20.78 -11.94
N ILE A 130 2.31 -20.85 -10.62
CA ILE A 130 3.09 -19.93 -9.76
C ILE A 130 4.27 -20.65 -9.12
N PRO A 131 5.34 -19.92 -8.76
CA PRO A 131 6.46 -20.47 -8.00
C PRO A 131 6.03 -21.07 -6.65
N GLN A 132 6.73 -22.11 -6.21
CA GLN A 132 6.58 -22.64 -4.85
C GLN A 132 6.90 -21.55 -3.81
N GLY A 133 6.16 -21.56 -2.70
CA GLY A 133 6.35 -20.60 -1.60
C GLY A 133 5.61 -19.29 -1.76
N TRP A 134 4.81 -19.11 -2.82
CA TRP A 134 3.91 -17.97 -2.96
C TRP A 134 2.58 -18.18 -2.23
N ALA A 135 2.04 -19.40 -2.29
CA ALA A 135 0.78 -19.75 -1.68
C ALA A 135 0.84 -21.13 -1.01
N VAL A 136 0.00 -21.31 0.00
CA VAL A 136 -0.17 -22.54 0.77
C VAL A 136 -1.65 -22.86 0.96
N ASN A 137 -1.98 -24.13 1.13
CA ASN A 137 -3.33 -24.57 1.52
C ASN A 137 -3.50 -24.53 3.05
N GLU A 138 -4.67 -24.95 3.54
CA GLU A 138 -5.00 -25.00 4.98
C GLU A 138 -4.07 -25.92 5.79
N LYS A 139 -3.41 -26.88 5.14
CA LYS A 139 -2.42 -27.76 5.77
C LYS A 139 -1.00 -27.18 5.76
N GLY A 140 -0.81 -25.99 5.18
CA GLY A 140 0.50 -25.37 4.98
C GLY A 140 1.31 -25.95 3.81
N GLU A 141 0.71 -26.80 2.99
CA GLU A 141 1.36 -27.40 1.82
C GLU A 141 1.37 -26.39 0.67
N ALA A 142 2.46 -26.33 -0.09
CA ALA A 142 2.60 -25.35 -1.16
C ALA A 142 1.60 -25.56 -2.31
N ILE A 143 1.02 -24.47 -2.80
CA ILE A 143 0.16 -24.45 -3.99
C ILE A 143 0.92 -23.80 -5.15
N THR A 144 0.96 -24.47 -6.30
CA THR A 144 1.58 -23.95 -7.54
C THR A 144 0.57 -23.75 -8.67
N ASP A 145 -0.65 -24.29 -8.56
CA ASP A 145 -1.75 -23.93 -9.46
C ASP A 145 -2.29 -22.53 -9.11
N ALA A 146 -2.27 -21.60 -10.06
CA ALA A 146 -2.62 -20.21 -9.78
C ALA A 146 -4.10 -20.03 -9.42
N LYS A 147 -5.01 -20.86 -9.96
CA LYS A 147 -6.45 -20.76 -9.66
C LYS A 147 -6.72 -21.26 -8.24
N GLN A 148 -6.14 -22.38 -7.85
CA GLN A 148 -6.20 -22.87 -6.47
C GLN A 148 -5.56 -21.87 -5.51
N ALA A 149 -4.45 -21.23 -5.89
CA ALA A 149 -3.78 -20.26 -5.05
C ALA A 149 -4.61 -18.99 -4.76
N LEU A 150 -5.56 -18.61 -5.64
CA LEU A 150 -6.51 -17.52 -5.36
C LEU A 150 -7.50 -17.85 -4.25
N MET A 151 -7.77 -19.15 -4.05
CA MET A 151 -8.62 -19.68 -2.98
C MET A 151 -7.81 -20.12 -1.75
N GLY A 152 -6.48 -20.16 -1.87
CA GLY A 152 -5.56 -20.52 -0.80
C GLY A 152 -5.09 -19.31 0.00
N MET A 153 -4.02 -19.50 0.76
CA MET A 153 -3.42 -18.46 1.58
C MET A 153 -2.08 -18.02 1.00
N LEU A 154 -1.80 -16.73 1.00
CA LEU A 154 -0.51 -16.20 0.61
C LEU A 154 0.52 -16.45 1.71
N ALA A 155 1.69 -16.96 1.34
CA ALA A 155 2.77 -17.18 2.28
C ALA A 155 3.35 -15.83 2.75
N PRO A 156 3.62 -15.64 4.06
CA PRO A 156 4.30 -14.44 4.54
C PRO A 156 5.75 -14.34 4.04
N LEU A 157 6.23 -13.11 3.78
CA LEU A 157 7.59 -12.83 3.33
C LEU A 157 8.63 -13.35 4.34
N GLY A 158 9.44 -14.33 3.96
CA GLY A 158 10.42 -14.91 4.89
C GLY A 158 9.77 -15.54 6.13
N GLY A 159 8.54 -16.06 6.00
CA GLY A 159 7.82 -16.75 7.07
C GLY A 159 7.47 -15.85 8.25
N ALA A 160 7.90 -16.23 9.45
CA ALA A 160 7.53 -15.54 10.69
C ALA A 160 7.86 -14.04 10.70
N LYS A 161 8.91 -13.62 9.99
CA LYS A 161 9.28 -12.19 9.89
C LYS A 161 8.26 -11.38 9.09
N GLY A 162 7.81 -11.90 7.95
CA GLY A 162 6.76 -11.26 7.14
C GLY A 162 5.44 -11.20 7.87
N PHE A 163 5.09 -12.26 8.61
CA PHE A 163 3.91 -12.24 9.47
C PHE A 163 4.02 -11.16 10.56
N ALA A 164 5.16 -11.06 11.24
CA ALA A 164 5.38 -10.03 12.26
C ALA A 164 5.27 -8.60 11.70
N LEU A 165 5.82 -8.35 10.51
CA LEU A 165 5.65 -7.06 9.81
C LEU A 165 4.19 -6.81 9.44
N GLY A 166 3.48 -7.82 8.94
CA GLY A 166 2.05 -7.71 8.63
C GLY A 166 1.21 -7.42 9.87
N LEU A 167 1.58 -7.99 11.03
CA LEU A 167 0.91 -7.75 12.31
C LEU A 167 1.12 -6.30 12.78
N MET A 168 2.33 -5.76 12.60
CA MET A 168 2.59 -4.34 12.87
C MET A 168 1.73 -3.44 12.00
N VAL A 169 1.65 -3.74 10.70
CA VAL A 169 0.80 -2.99 9.76
C VAL A 169 -0.66 -3.03 10.20
N GLU A 170 -1.21 -4.21 10.47
CA GLU A 170 -2.60 -4.38 10.92
C GLU A 170 -2.89 -3.60 12.21
N SER A 171 -1.94 -3.63 13.14
CA SER A 171 -2.04 -2.94 14.42
C SER A 171 -1.99 -1.42 14.25
N LEU A 172 -1.13 -0.91 13.36
CA LEU A 172 -0.98 0.51 13.08
C LEU A 172 -2.13 1.06 12.23
N SER A 173 -2.65 0.30 11.28
CA SER A 173 -3.78 0.70 10.45
C SER A 173 -5.11 0.47 11.17
N ALA A 174 -5.67 -0.72 11.15
CA ALA A 174 -7.01 -0.96 11.68
C ALA A 174 -7.08 -0.98 13.21
N GLY A 175 -6.12 -1.61 13.88
CA GLY A 175 -6.11 -1.71 15.34
C GLY A 175 -6.06 -0.34 16.03
N LEU A 176 -5.22 0.56 15.53
CA LEU A 176 -5.07 1.92 16.04
C LEU A 176 -6.19 2.86 15.56
N SER A 177 -6.62 2.74 14.29
CA SER A 177 -7.66 3.62 13.75
C SER A 177 -9.06 3.33 14.29
N GLY A 178 -9.26 2.19 14.95
CA GLY A 178 -10.58 1.67 15.28
C GLY A 178 -11.37 1.21 14.04
N GLY A 179 -10.68 0.91 12.94
CA GLY A 179 -11.28 0.46 11.68
C GLY A 179 -11.45 -1.06 11.63
N SER A 180 -11.85 -1.57 10.47
CA SER A 180 -12.09 -3.01 10.30
C SER A 180 -10.78 -3.78 10.22
N LEU A 181 -10.63 -4.80 11.07
CA LEU A 181 -9.54 -5.75 10.94
C LEU A 181 -9.67 -6.55 9.63
N SER A 182 -8.55 -7.00 9.08
CA SER A 182 -8.45 -7.69 7.77
C SER A 182 -9.47 -8.81 7.58
N ARG A 183 -9.81 -9.56 8.64
CA ARG A 183 -10.81 -10.63 8.60
C ARG A 183 -12.24 -10.18 8.33
N ALA A 184 -12.56 -8.93 8.68
CA ALA A 184 -13.88 -8.34 8.51
C ALA A 184 -14.00 -7.54 7.21
N ILE A 185 -12.89 -7.32 6.50
CA ILE A 185 -12.86 -6.58 5.24
C ILE A 185 -13.35 -7.50 4.11
N PRO A 186 -14.40 -7.11 3.36
CA PRO A 186 -14.90 -7.86 2.21
C PRO A 186 -13.83 -8.05 1.13
N ASP A 187 -13.84 -9.21 0.47
CA ASP A 187 -12.83 -9.55 -0.53
C ASP A 187 -13.18 -8.96 -1.90
N MET A 188 -12.33 -8.09 -2.43
CA MET A 188 -12.48 -7.49 -3.76
C MET A 188 -12.44 -8.50 -4.93
N PHE A 189 -12.00 -9.73 -4.69
CA PHE A 189 -12.01 -10.81 -5.68
C PHE A 189 -13.24 -11.72 -5.54
N ASN A 190 -14.11 -11.47 -4.56
CA ASN A 190 -15.34 -12.21 -4.34
C ASN A 190 -16.54 -11.38 -4.86
N PRO A 191 -17.22 -11.79 -5.95
CA PRO A 191 -18.35 -11.04 -6.50
C PRO A 191 -19.52 -10.80 -5.51
N ASP A 192 -19.68 -11.67 -4.51
CA ASP A 192 -20.72 -11.50 -3.47
C ASP A 192 -20.44 -10.31 -2.54
N ASP A 193 -19.21 -9.79 -2.56
CA ASP A 193 -18.76 -8.67 -1.75
C ASP A 193 -18.79 -7.32 -2.48
N ASP A 194 -19.08 -7.29 -3.80
CA ASP A 194 -19.02 -6.09 -4.65
C ASP A 194 -19.87 -4.90 -4.15
N LYS A 195 -20.91 -5.16 -3.36
CA LYS A 195 -21.83 -4.13 -2.81
C LYS A 195 -21.48 -3.72 -1.38
N LYS A 196 -20.47 -4.33 -0.75
CA LYS A 196 -20.11 -4.08 0.64
C LYS A 196 -19.06 -2.98 0.72
N ALA A 197 -19.21 -2.10 1.70
CA ALA A 197 -18.16 -1.16 2.08
C ALA A 197 -16.91 -1.93 2.51
N GLN A 198 -15.73 -1.53 2.02
CA GLN A 198 -14.49 -2.24 2.32
C GLN A 198 -14.04 -2.02 3.77
N GLY A 199 -14.20 -0.82 4.31
CA GLY A 199 -13.79 -0.51 5.68
C GLY A 199 -12.27 -0.59 5.92
N ILE A 200 -11.45 -0.41 4.86
CA ILE A 200 -9.98 -0.45 4.93
C ILE A 200 -9.48 0.73 5.76
N SER A 201 -8.37 0.54 6.48
CA SER A 201 -7.70 1.61 7.23
C SER A 201 -6.32 1.93 6.68
N HIS A 202 -5.94 3.20 6.81
CA HIS A 202 -4.62 3.71 6.44
C HIS A 202 -3.98 4.49 7.59
N THR A 203 -2.66 4.48 7.64
CA THR A 203 -1.89 5.30 8.58
C THR A 203 -0.71 5.93 7.87
N VAL A 204 -0.51 7.22 8.09
CA VAL A 204 0.65 7.98 7.60
C VAL A 204 1.41 8.54 8.80
N ILE A 205 2.67 8.15 8.94
CA ILE A 205 3.59 8.73 9.92
C ILE A 205 4.59 9.59 9.15
N THR A 206 4.65 10.88 9.44
CA THR A 206 5.58 11.80 8.76
C THR A 206 6.49 12.46 9.77
N ILE A 207 7.79 12.47 9.49
CA ILE A 207 8.83 12.97 10.37
C ILE A 207 9.59 14.08 9.63
N ASN A 208 9.72 15.24 10.26
CA ASN A 208 10.54 16.34 9.78
C ASN A 208 11.99 16.14 10.26
N PRO A 209 12.94 15.78 9.38
CA PRO A 209 14.32 15.54 9.80
C PRO A 209 14.97 16.80 10.40
N ALA A 210 14.55 17.99 9.95
CA ALA A 210 15.07 19.27 10.43
C ALA A 210 14.72 19.57 11.89
N SER A 211 13.78 18.84 12.50
CA SER A 211 13.38 19.05 13.91
C SER A 211 14.03 18.09 14.91
N ILE A 212 14.83 17.10 14.45
CA ILE A 212 15.39 16.07 15.32
C ILE A 212 16.92 16.16 15.38
N GLY A 213 17.59 16.18 14.23
CA GLY A 213 19.05 16.06 14.14
C GLY A 213 19.70 17.20 13.37
N LYS A 214 20.94 17.53 13.74
CA LYS A 214 21.81 18.41 12.96
C LYS A 214 22.25 17.68 11.69
N ASP A 215 22.21 18.36 10.54
CA ASP A 215 22.70 17.83 9.25
C ASP A 215 22.05 16.49 8.83
N SER A 216 20.78 16.28 9.24
CA SER A 216 20.04 15.04 8.96
C SER A 216 19.90 14.77 7.45
N LYS A 217 19.89 15.81 6.62
CA LYS A 217 19.76 15.67 5.17
C LYS A 217 21.03 15.08 4.55
N GLU A 218 22.19 15.56 4.99
CA GLU A 218 23.51 15.14 4.55
C GLU A 218 23.73 13.66 4.88
N GLY A 219 23.34 13.21 6.08
CA GLY A 219 23.42 11.80 6.46
C GLY A 219 22.55 10.89 5.58
N LEU A 220 21.37 11.35 5.14
CA LEU A 220 20.52 10.59 4.21
C LEU A 220 21.14 10.50 2.80
N ASP A 221 21.82 11.55 2.35
CA ASP A 221 22.51 11.57 1.07
C ASP A 221 23.76 10.68 1.10
N GLU A 222 24.52 10.70 2.18
CA GLU A 222 25.67 9.82 2.40
C GLU A 222 25.25 8.35 2.41
N LEU A 223 24.11 8.02 3.02
CA LEU A 223 23.54 6.67 2.98
C LEU A 223 23.22 6.23 1.55
N ALA A 224 22.56 7.08 0.76
CA ALA A 224 22.25 6.78 -0.64
C ALA A 224 23.51 6.63 -1.51
N ALA A 225 24.50 7.51 -1.30
CA ALA A 225 25.80 7.43 -1.97
C ALA A 225 26.53 6.12 -1.61
N SER A 226 26.53 5.73 -0.34
CA SER A 226 27.17 4.51 0.16
C SER A 226 26.55 3.25 -0.45
N ILE A 227 25.21 3.18 -0.54
CA ILE A 227 24.52 2.07 -1.21
C ILE A 227 24.98 1.97 -2.67
N THR A 228 25.01 3.08 -3.38
CA THR A 228 25.41 3.11 -4.80
C THR A 228 26.89 2.75 -4.97
N ALA A 229 27.77 3.29 -4.13
CA ALA A 229 29.21 3.01 -4.13
C ALA A 229 29.52 1.54 -3.85
N SER A 230 28.68 0.86 -3.06
CA SER A 230 28.77 -0.60 -2.85
C SER A 230 28.34 -1.45 -4.06
N GLY A 231 27.91 -0.82 -5.17
CA GLY A 231 27.31 -1.48 -6.33
C GLY A 231 25.83 -1.83 -6.14
N GLY A 232 25.23 -1.39 -5.04
CA GLY A 232 23.82 -1.60 -4.73
C GLY A 232 22.90 -0.68 -5.52
N ARG A 233 21.62 -1.05 -5.59
CA ARG A 233 20.58 -0.24 -6.21
C ARG A 233 19.69 0.40 -5.15
N LEU A 234 19.49 1.71 -5.27
CA LEU A 234 18.57 2.44 -4.40
C LEU A 234 17.12 1.95 -4.57
N PRO A 235 16.39 1.66 -3.48
CA PRO A 235 14.96 1.41 -3.53
C PRO A 235 14.23 2.57 -4.20
N GLY A 236 13.34 2.27 -5.15
CA GLY A 236 12.61 3.31 -5.87
C GLY A 236 13.37 4.03 -6.99
N SER A 237 14.66 3.73 -7.23
CA SER A 237 15.49 4.36 -8.28
C SER A 237 14.91 4.41 -9.70
N LYS A 238 13.98 3.50 -10.04
CA LYS A 238 13.29 3.45 -11.34
C LYS A 238 11.92 4.15 -11.34
N ARG A 239 11.48 4.70 -10.21
CA ARG A 239 10.18 5.38 -10.10
C ARG A 239 10.31 6.80 -10.64
N VAL A 240 9.31 7.20 -11.41
CA VAL A 240 9.14 8.57 -11.89
C VAL A 240 8.17 9.27 -10.95
N SER A 241 8.43 10.55 -10.67
CA SER A 241 7.50 11.37 -9.89
C SER A 241 6.17 11.51 -10.64
N PRO A 242 5.01 11.28 -9.98
CA PRO A 242 3.71 11.59 -10.54
C PRO A 242 3.58 13.06 -11.00
N ASN A 243 4.33 13.97 -10.36
CA ASN A 243 4.36 15.39 -10.71
C ASN A 243 5.25 15.69 -11.93
N ASN A 244 5.97 14.69 -12.45
CA ASN A 244 6.88 14.83 -13.59
C ASN A 244 6.75 13.62 -14.54
N LEU A 245 5.51 13.18 -14.77
CA LEU A 245 5.19 12.27 -15.86
C LEU A 245 5.33 13.08 -17.15
N GLY A 246 6.47 12.97 -17.83
CA GLY A 246 6.65 13.59 -19.14
C GLY A 246 5.62 13.08 -20.17
N GLY A 247 5.68 13.59 -21.40
CA GLY A 247 4.92 13.00 -22.51
C GLY A 247 5.40 11.58 -22.82
N GLY A 248 4.49 10.72 -23.26
CA GLY A 248 4.82 9.36 -23.69
C GLY A 248 3.58 8.50 -23.93
N GLU A 249 3.78 7.40 -24.62
CA GLU A 249 2.74 6.38 -24.84
C GLU A 249 2.89 5.26 -23.80
N ILE A 250 1.77 4.74 -23.33
CA ILE A 250 1.74 3.54 -22.50
C ILE A 250 1.06 2.42 -23.27
N THR A 251 1.69 1.25 -23.32
CA THR A 251 1.05 0.06 -23.92
C THR A 251 0.10 -0.56 -22.91
N LEU A 252 -1.18 -0.63 -23.27
CA LEU A 252 -2.18 -1.37 -22.52
C LEU A 252 -2.37 -2.75 -23.14
N ALA A 253 -2.70 -3.75 -22.32
CA ALA A 253 -3.06 -5.06 -22.84
C ALA A 253 -4.45 -5.01 -23.51
N ASP A 254 -4.64 -5.73 -24.61
CA ASP A 254 -5.91 -5.75 -25.37
C ASP A 254 -7.14 -6.01 -24.49
N ALA A 255 -7.02 -6.92 -23.51
CA ALA A 255 -8.10 -7.19 -22.57
C ALA A 255 -8.49 -5.96 -21.73
N VAL A 256 -7.51 -5.15 -21.32
CA VAL A 256 -7.75 -3.90 -20.57
C VAL A 256 -8.41 -2.85 -21.48
N ILE A 257 -7.95 -2.73 -22.73
CA ILE A 257 -8.56 -1.82 -23.72
C ILE A 257 -10.03 -2.21 -23.96
N SER A 258 -10.30 -3.49 -24.15
CA SER A 258 -11.65 -4.03 -24.30
C SER A 258 -12.53 -3.72 -23.09
N ASP A 259 -12.01 -3.95 -21.88
CA ASP A 259 -12.74 -3.67 -20.64
C ASP A 259 -13.06 -2.16 -20.51
N LEU A 260 -12.09 -1.28 -20.77
CA LEU A 260 -12.27 0.18 -20.73
C LEU A 260 -13.31 0.65 -21.77
N ASN A 261 -13.21 0.19 -23.01
CA ASN A 261 -14.15 0.55 -24.07
C ASN A 261 -15.58 0.04 -23.78
N SER A 262 -15.72 -1.09 -23.09
CA SER A 262 -17.03 -1.55 -22.63
C SER A 262 -17.67 -0.58 -21.63
N TRP A 263 -16.87 0.07 -20.78
CA TRP A 263 -17.32 1.09 -19.85
C TRP A 263 -17.56 2.44 -20.55
N SER A 264 -16.72 2.83 -21.50
CA SER A 264 -16.96 4.02 -22.33
C SER A 264 -18.34 3.97 -22.99
N GLN A 265 -18.70 2.84 -23.59
CA GLN A 265 -20.02 2.64 -24.19
C GLN A 265 -21.17 2.77 -23.18
N LYS A 266 -21.05 2.14 -22.00
CA LYS A 266 -22.08 2.22 -20.94
C LYS A 266 -22.27 3.63 -20.40
N LEU A 267 -21.20 4.43 -20.38
CA LEU A 267 -21.19 5.79 -19.84
C LEU A 267 -21.38 6.87 -20.92
N GLY A 268 -21.46 6.50 -22.20
CA GLY A 268 -21.59 7.44 -23.31
C GLY A 268 -20.31 8.27 -23.57
N LEU A 269 -19.14 7.69 -23.30
CA LEU A 269 -17.82 8.29 -23.54
C LEU A 269 -17.19 7.73 -24.81
N GLU A 270 -16.20 8.44 -25.35
CA GLU A 270 -15.40 7.97 -26.49
C GLU A 270 -14.56 6.74 -26.11
N ASN A 271 -14.32 5.87 -27.10
CA ASN A 271 -13.44 4.73 -26.92
C ASN A 271 -11.97 5.17 -26.96
N ILE A 272 -11.15 4.46 -26.20
CA ILE A 272 -9.70 4.58 -26.19
C ILE A 272 -9.14 3.68 -27.31
N SER A 273 -8.24 4.24 -28.11
CA SER A 273 -7.49 3.57 -29.19
C SER A 273 -6.14 3.06 -28.71
#